data_AF-A0A6P1DAX5-F1
#
_entry.id   AF-A0A6P1DAX5-F1
#
_cell.length_a   1.000
_cell.length_b   1.000
_cell.length_c   1.000
_cell.angle_alpha   90.00
_cell.angle_beta   90.00
_cell.angle_gamma   90.00
#
_symmetry.space_group_name_H-M   'P 1'
#
loop_
_entity.id
_entity.type
_entity.pdbx_description
1 polymer ?
#
loop_
_entity_poly.entity_id
_entity_poly.type
_entity_poly.pdbx_seq_one_letter_code
_entity_poly.pdbx_strand_id
1 'polypeptide(L)'
;MEFFAQVLLIAVGLVHLAPGVVALSAAQARAAYGVDPANQDLTVLLRHRAVLLVLVGAAMLAGAFVEELRVPAMIAGAVSMATFIVFAFGARDANPRIRRVAQIDVVALIALAVAAVIFAVWA
;
A
#
# COMPACT_ATOMS: atom_id res chain seq x y z
N MET A 1 -8.56 13.02 19.40
CA MET A 1 -7.58 13.08 18.28
C MET A 1 -7.09 11.70 17.90
N GLU A 2 -6.85 10.81 18.86
CA GLU A 2 -6.41 9.43 18.59
C GLU A 2 -7.36 8.65 17.67
N PHE A 3 -8.68 8.72 17.89
CA PHE A 3 -9.67 8.07 17.00
C PHE A 3 -9.51 8.48 15.53
N PHE A 4 -9.20 9.75 15.27
CA PHE A 4 -8.99 10.24 13.90
C PHE A 4 -7.73 9.65 13.26
N ALA A 5 -6.64 9.53 14.03
CA ALA A 5 -5.41 8.89 13.58
C ALA A 5 -5.59 7.38 13.35
N GLN A 6 -6.37 6.70 14.19
CA GLN A 6 -6.74 5.29 13.97
C GLN A 6 -7.55 5.11 12.69
N VAL A 7 -8.54 5.97 12.43
CA VAL A 7 -9.32 5.93 11.19
C VAL A 7 -8.43 6.15 9.96
N LEU A 8 -7.48 7.09 10.03
CA LEU A 8 -6.50 7.29 8.96
C LEU A 8 -5.62 6.06 8.75
N LEU A 9 -5.10 5.47 9.82
CA LEU A 9 -4.25 4.28 9.74
C LEU A 9 -5.04 3.09 9.16
N ILE A 10 -6.31 2.93 9.55
CA ILE A 10 -7.21 1.94 8.98
C ILE A 10 -7.41 2.19 7.48
N ALA A 11 -7.71 3.42 7.08
CA ALA A 11 -7.90 3.78 5.68
C ALA A 11 -6.65 3.47 4.83
N VAL A 12 -5.46 3.82 5.31
CA VAL A 12 -4.20 3.51 4.61
C VAL A 12 -3.93 2.01 4.58
N GLY A 13 -4.24 1.29 5.67
CA GLY A 13 -4.18 -0.16 5.71
C GLY A 13 -5.08 -0.82 4.65
N LEU A 14 -6.31 -0.32 4.48
CA LEU A 14 -7.24 -0.79 3.45
C LEU A 14 -6.72 -0.53 2.02
N VAL A 15 -6.05 0.61 1.78
CA VAL A 15 -5.39 0.87 0.48
C VAL A 15 -4.32 -0.20 0.20
N HIS A 16 -3.55 -0.62 1.20
CA HIS A 16 -2.57 -1.70 1.06
C HIS A 16 -3.18 -3.09 0.85
N LEU A 17 -4.45 -3.30 1.22
CA LEU A 17 -5.18 -4.53 0.92
C LEU A 17 -5.70 -4.59 -0.51
N ALA A 18 -5.86 -3.45 -1.20
CA ALA A 18 -6.40 -3.42 -2.56
C ALA A 18 -5.61 -4.29 -3.57
N PRO A 19 -4.26 -4.29 -3.55
CA PRO A 19 -3.46 -5.25 -4.30
C PRO A 19 -3.74 -6.72 -3.98
N GLY A 20 -4.26 -7.05 -2.78
CA GLY A 20 -4.64 -8.42 -2.41
C GLY A 20 -5.67 -9.04 -3.35
N VAL A 21 -6.57 -8.24 -3.91
CA VAL A 21 -7.52 -8.68 -4.95
C VAL A 21 -6.77 -9.17 -6.19
N VAL A 22 -5.64 -8.54 -6.52
CA VAL A 22 -4.74 -8.96 -7.62
C VAL A 22 -4.03 -10.28 -7.32
N ALA A 23 -3.76 -10.63 -6.05
CA ALA A 23 -3.19 -11.93 -5.71
C ALA A 23 -4.10 -13.10 -6.12
N LEU A 24 -5.42 -12.89 -6.01
CA LEU A 24 -6.42 -13.95 -6.19
C LEU A 24 -6.62 -14.36 -7.65
N SER A 25 -6.45 -13.47 -8.63
CA SER A 25 -6.52 -13.87 -10.04
C SER A 25 -5.63 -13.06 -11.00
N ALA A 26 -5.04 -13.77 -11.98
CA ALA A 26 -4.28 -13.15 -13.06
C ALA A 26 -5.14 -12.23 -13.94
N ALA A 27 -6.45 -12.51 -14.05
CA ALA A 27 -7.41 -11.64 -14.73
C ALA A 27 -7.57 -10.29 -13.99
N GLN A 28 -7.57 -10.30 -12.65
CA GLN A 28 -7.63 -9.09 -11.84
C GLN A 28 -6.29 -8.32 -11.84
N ALA A 29 -5.14 -9.01 -11.98
CA ALA A 29 -3.85 -8.37 -12.25
C ALA A 29 -3.85 -7.56 -13.55
N ARG A 30 -4.39 -8.15 -14.62
CA ARG A 30 -4.59 -7.47 -15.91
C ARG A 30 -5.53 -6.27 -15.79
N ALA A 31 -6.59 -6.38 -15.00
CA ALA A 31 -7.54 -5.28 -14.80
C ALA A 31 -6.89 -4.12 -14.01
N ALA A 32 -6.24 -4.42 -12.89
CA ALA A 32 -5.68 -3.42 -11.97
C ALA A 32 -4.45 -2.71 -12.54
N TYR A 33 -3.50 -3.47 -13.11
CA TYR A 33 -2.22 -2.90 -13.57
C TYR A 33 -2.12 -2.74 -15.08
N GLY A 34 -3.03 -3.35 -15.86
CA GLY A 34 -2.97 -3.30 -17.32
C GLY A 34 -1.79 -4.02 -17.93
N VAL A 35 -1.14 -4.88 -17.14
CA VAL A 35 -0.03 -5.72 -17.57
C VAL A 35 -0.63 -7.07 -17.92
N ASP A 36 -0.52 -7.48 -19.18
CA ASP A 36 -0.61 -8.90 -19.50
C ASP A 36 0.73 -9.51 -19.06
N PRO A 37 0.79 -10.37 -18.04
CA PRO A 37 2.06 -10.91 -17.59
C PRO A 37 2.67 -11.65 -18.78
N ALA A 38 3.79 -11.13 -19.31
CA ALA A 38 4.41 -11.64 -20.52
C ALA A 38 4.73 -13.14 -20.43
N ASN A 39 4.89 -13.66 -19.20
CA ASN A 39 5.08 -15.06 -18.88
C ASN A 39 4.54 -15.39 -17.46
N GLN A 40 4.53 -16.69 -17.13
CA GLN A 40 4.08 -17.17 -15.82
C GLN A 40 4.93 -16.62 -14.66
N ASP A 41 6.23 -16.40 -14.88
CA ASP A 41 7.15 -15.90 -13.86
C ASP A 41 6.73 -14.52 -13.34
N LEU A 42 6.37 -13.60 -14.24
CA LEU A 42 5.88 -12.28 -13.85
C LEU A 42 4.55 -12.35 -13.08
N THR A 43 3.69 -13.33 -13.42
CA THR A 43 2.43 -13.56 -12.68
C THR A 43 2.72 -13.96 -11.24
N VAL A 44 3.68 -14.86 -11.02
CA VAL A 44 4.07 -15.31 -9.69
C VAL A 44 4.63 -14.13 -8.87
N LEU A 45 5.51 -13.32 -9.46
CA LEU A 45 6.09 -12.15 -8.78
C LEU A 45 5.04 -11.11 -8.40
N LEU A 46 4.08 -10.81 -9.28
CA LEU A 46 2.99 -9.87 -8.99
C LEU A 46 2.06 -10.38 -7.89
N ARG A 47 1.76 -11.69 -7.87
CA ARG A 47 0.96 -12.32 -6.80
C ARG A 47 1.69 -12.31 -5.47
N HIS A 48 2.97 -12.65 -5.46
CA HIS A 48 3.78 -12.60 -4.25
C HIS A 48 3.85 -11.17 -3.69
N ARG A 49 4.08 -10.18 -4.55
CA ARG A 49 4.05 -8.76 -4.16
C ARG A 49 2.69 -8.37 -3.57
N ALA A 50 1.59 -8.81 -4.17
CA ALA A 50 0.25 -8.53 -3.66
C ALA A 50 0.04 -9.13 -2.25
N VAL A 51 0.55 -10.34 -1.98
CA VAL A 51 0.50 -10.94 -0.63
C VAL A 51 1.32 -10.14 0.37
N LEU A 52 2.53 -9.69 0.01
CA LEU A 52 3.35 -8.85 0.89
C LEU A 52 2.63 -7.53 1.25
N LEU A 53 1.96 -6.90 0.28
CA LEU A 53 1.17 -5.68 0.53
C LEU A 53 -0.02 -5.94 1.44
N VAL A 54 -0.70 -7.09 1.30
CA VAL A 54 -1.77 -7.52 2.20
C VAL A 54 -1.25 -7.70 3.63
N LEU A 55 -0.07 -8.31 3.81
CA LEU A 55 0.53 -8.47 5.13
C LEU A 55 0.84 -7.11 5.78
N VAL A 56 1.39 -6.16 5.03
CA VAL A 56 1.62 -4.80 5.51
C VAL A 56 0.30 -4.11 5.86
N GLY A 57 -0.71 -4.20 5.00
CA GLY A 57 -2.05 -3.64 5.27
C GLY A 57 -2.67 -4.23 6.53
N ALA A 58 -2.60 -5.55 6.72
CA ALA A 58 -3.08 -6.22 7.93
C ALA A 58 -2.32 -5.76 9.19
N ALA A 59 -0.99 -5.59 9.10
CA ALA A 59 -0.19 -5.06 10.19
C ALA A 59 -0.59 -3.61 10.54
N MET A 60 -0.92 -2.78 9.54
CA MET A 60 -1.41 -1.42 9.76
C MET A 60 -2.79 -1.41 10.43
N LEU A 61 -3.71 -2.29 10.01
CA LEU A 61 -5.01 -2.47 10.67
C LEU A 61 -4.83 -2.91 12.12
N ALA A 62 -3.96 -3.89 12.38
CA ALA A 62 -3.66 -4.33 13.74
C ALA A 62 -2.98 -3.21 14.57
N GLY A 63 -2.06 -2.45 13.98
CA GLY A 63 -1.38 -1.31 14.60
C GLY A 63 -2.29 -0.14 14.96
N ALA A 64 -3.51 -0.08 14.40
CA ALA A 64 -4.52 0.88 14.85
C ALA A 64 -5.01 0.57 16.27
N PHE A 65 -5.03 -0.71 16.66
CA PHE A 65 -5.52 -1.18 17.96
C PHE A 65 -4.41 -1.65 18.89
N VAL A 66 -3.25 -2.01 18.35
CA VAL A 66 -2.08 -2.52 19.09
C VAL A 66 -0.95 -1.50 18.99
N GLU A 67 -0.69 -0.78 20.08
CA GLU A 67 0.27 0.32 20.13
C GLU A 67 1.70 -0.10 19.77
N GLU A 68 2.14 -1.26 20.27
CA GLU A 68 3.47 -1.83 19.98
C GLU A 68 3.70 -2.09 18.48
N LEU A 69 2.64 -2.38 17.72
CA LEU A 69 2.71 -2.66 16.29
C LEU A 69 2.56 -1.39 15.43
N ARG A 70 2.07 -0.29 16.03
CA ARG A 70 1.72 0.95 15.31
C ARG A 70 2.90 1.54 14.55
N VAL A 71 4.00 1.80 15.25
CA VAL A 71 5.22 2.38 14.66
C VAL A 71 5.83 1.49 13.57
N PRO A 72 6.12 0.19 13.82
CA PRO A 72 6.68 -0.65 12.77
C PRO A 72 5.75 -0.81 11.56
N ALA A 73 4.43 -0.88 11.77
CA ALA A 73 3.47 -0.95 10.65
C ALA A 73 3.45 0.34 9.82
N MET A 74 3.49 1.51 10.45
CA MET A 74 3.58 2.79 9.74
C MET A 74 4.87 2.91 8.94
N ILE A 75 6.01 2.51 9.50
CA ILE A 75 7.30 2.52 8.79
C ILE A 75 7.24 1.59 7.56
N ALA A 76 6.76 0.35 7.75
CA ALA A 76 6.65 -0.62 6.66
C ALA A 76 5.74 -0.11 5.53
N GLY A 77 4.57 0.44 5.85
CA GLY A 77 3.65 1.04 4.88
C GLY A 77 4.28 2.23 4.14
N ALA A 78 4.94 3.13 4.86
CA ALA A 78 5.60 4.30 4.27
C ALA A 78 6.71 3.90 3.29
N VAL A 79 7.60 2.98 3.69
CA VAL A 79 8.68 2.47 2.82
C VAL A 79 8.12 1.80 1.58
N SER A 80 7.05 1.00 1.73
CA SER A 80 6.40 0.29 0.63
C SER A 80 5.85 1.26 -0.42
N MET A 81 5.04 2.25 0.00
CA MET A 81 4.47 3.26 -0.89
C MET A 81 5.55 4.15 -1.51
N ALA A 82 6.48 4.68 -0.71
CA ALA A 82 7.54 5.56 -1.20
C ALA A 82 8.39 4.89 -2.29
N THR A 83 8.79 3.63 -2.06
CA THR A 83 9.54 2.85 -3.05
C THR A 83 8.76 2.68 -4.35
N PHE A 84 7.47 2.35 -4.28
CA PHE A 84 6.66 2.18 -5.47
C PHE A 84 6.45 3.50 -6.24
N ILE A 85 6.20 4.60 -5.53
CA ILE A 85 6.05 5.95 -6.10
C ILE A 85 7.31 6.33 -6.90
N VAL A 86 8.49 6.16 -6.30
CA VAL A 86 9.78 6.47 -6.95
C VAL A 86 9.95 5.68 -8.25
N PHE A 87 9.69 4.36 -8.22
CA PHE A 87 9.81 3.53 -9.42
C PHE A 87 8.74 3.83 -10.47
N ALA A 88 7.49 4.09 -10.06
CA ALA A 88 6.39 4.34 -10.98
C ALA A 88 6.52 5.67 -11.73
N PHE A 89 7.03 6.72 -11.08
CA PHE A 89 7.27 8.01 -11.74
C PHE A 89 8.64 8.09 -12.44
N GLY A 90 9.64 7.32 -11.99
CA GLY A 90 10.95 7.23 -12.63
C GLY A 90 10.96 6.45 -13.96
N ALA A 91 9.97 5.56 -14.16
CA ALA A 91 9.85 4.80 -15.41
C ALA A 91 9.30 5.67 -16.56
N ARG A 92 10.09 5.80 -17.64
CA ARG A 92 9.75 6.63 -18.82
C ARG A 92 8.45 6.20 -19.51
N ASP A 93 8.21 4.89 -19.60
CA ASP A 93 7.05 4.29 -20.28
C ASP A 93 6.07 3.61 -19.30
N ALA A 94 5.95 4.14 -18.08
CA ALA A 94 5.02 3.59 -17.10
C ALA A 94 3.58 3.61 -17.62
N ASN A 95 2.92 2.45 -17.60
CA ASN A 95 1.51 2.30 -17.96
C ASN A 95 0.65 3.33 -17.19
N PRO A 96 -0.30 4.03 -17.84
CA PRO A 96 -1.22 4.95 -17.17
C PRO A 96 -1.94 4.37 -15.95
N ARG A 97 -2.22 3.05 -15.94
CA ARG A 97 -2.78 2.36 -14.77
C ARG A 97 -1.81 2.30 -13.59
N ILE A 98 -0.53 1.99 -13.84
CA ILE A 98 0.51 2.00 -12.81
C ILE A 98 0.67 3.40 -12.22
N ARG A 99 0.66 4.45 -13.06
CA ARG A 99 0.70 5.84 -12.60
C ARG A 99 -0.50 6.21 -11.72
N ARG A 100 -1.70 5.73 -12.06
CA ARG A 100 -2.89 5.96 -11.22
C ARG A 100 -2.75 5.32 -9.84
N VAL A 101 -2.23 4.10 -9.76
CA VAL A 101 -1.96 3.45 -8.47
C VAL A 101 -0.94 4.26 -7.68
N ALA A 102 0.14 4.73 -8.31
CA ALA A 102 1.14 5.57 -7.65
C ALA A 102 0.55 6.90 -7.13
N GLN A 103 -0.41 7.50 -7.83
CA GLN A 103 -1.13 8.69 -7.34
C GLN A 103 -1.98 8.38 -6.09
N ILE A 104 -2.63 7.22 -6.04
CA ILE A 104 -3.36 6.76 -4.85
C ILE A 104 -2.38 6.59 -3.68
N ASP A 105 -1.21 5.99 -3.92
CA ASP A 105 -0.18 5.80 -2.90
C ASP A 105 0.38 7.14 -2.39
N VAL A 106 0.48 8.18 -3.23
CA VAL A 106 0.87 9.53 -2.77
C VAL A 106 -0.14 10.07 -1.76
N VAL A 107 -1.45 9.96 -2.06
CA VAL A 107 -2.51 10.43 -1.16
C VAL A 107 -2.50 9.61 0.14
N ALA A 108 -2.34 8.29 0.05
CA ALA A 108 -2.27 7.40 1.20
C ALA A 108 -1.02 7.67 2.06
N LEU A 109 0.13 7.99 1.45
CA LEU A 109 1.34 8.35 2.17
C LEU A 109 1.20 9.68 2.92
N ILE A 110 0.54 10.67 2.33
CA ILE A 110 0.22 11.94 3.02
C ILE A 110 -0.70 11.67 4.21
N ALA A 111 -1.76 10.86 4.03
CA ALA A 111 -2.66 10.47 5.11
C ALA A 111 -1.91 9.74 6.25
N LEU A 112 -0.97 8.86 5.90
CA LEU A 112 -0.12 8.15 6.85
C LEU A 112 0.78 9.11 7.63
N ALA A 113 1.38 10.10 6.96
CA ALA A 113 2.20 11.11 7.61
C ALA A 113 1.39 11.95 8.61
N VAL A 114 0.15 12.33 8.25
CA VAL A 114 -0.77 13.02 9.18
C VAL A 114 -1.10 12.14 10.39
N ALA A 115 -1.41 10.86 10.17
CA ALA A 115 -1.67 9.92 11.26
C ALA A 115 -0.45 9.80 12.20
N ALA A 116 0.76 9.68 11.63
CA ALA A 116 2.00 9.59 12.39
C ALA A 116 2.26 10.84 13.25
N VAL A 117 2.02 12.04 12.69
CA VAL A 117 2.16 13.30 13.45
C VAL A 117 1.14 13.36 14.58
N ILE A 118 -0.11 12.96 14.34
CA ILE A 118 -1.13 12.96 15.40
C ILE A 118 -0.77 11.95 16.49
N PHE A 119 -0.30 10.75 16.16
CA PHE A 119 0.16 9.80 17.16
C PHE A 119 1.38 10.31 17.93
N ALA A 120 2.32 11.02 17.29
CA ALA A 120 3.52 11.51 17.97
C ALA A 120 3.25 12.69 18.92
N VAL A 121 2.26 13.54 18.62
CA VAL A 121 1.95 14.74 19.42
C VAL A 121 0.98 14.43 20.56
N TRP A 122 0.16 13.39 20.41
CA TRP A 122 -0.97 13.10 21.30
C TRP A 122 -0.94 11.70 21.93
N ALA A 123 0.17 10.98 21.82
CA ALA A 123 0.48 9.80 22.64
C ALA A 123 1.20 10.24 23.93
#